data_AF-A0A522DBY3-F1
#
_entry.id   AF-A0A522DBY3-F1
#
_cell.length_a   1.000
_cell.length_b   1.000
_cell.length_c   1.000
_cell.angle_alpha   90.00
_cell.angle_beta   90.00
_cell.angle_gamma   90.00
#
_symmetry.space_group_name_H-M   'P 1'
#
loop_
_entity.id
_entity.type
_entity.pdbx_description
1 polymer ?
#
loop_
_entity_poly.entity_id
_entity_poly.type
_entity_poly.pdbx_seq_one_letter_code
_entity_poly.pdbx_strand_id
1 'polypeptide(L)'
;MHDLVNNLSLSQSLNPQTIQASALDTGNVDCQGAGMLAVVLLVGNIVDTLDATHRIDCKIEHADDNGSGAPGSYAACTDDDVLNFANLSAGLFLSIDAAGKDQKRHVIGYRGGKRFVKVTATPVSLTTGGPIAMLAIKGNLSQVPASNI
;
A
#
# COMPACT_ATOMS: atom_id res chain seq x y z
N MET A 1 9.69 -6.25 -27.52
CA MET A 1 9.88 -6.96 -26.23
C MET A 1 8.67 -6.61 -25.37
N HIS A 2 7.71 -7.52 -25.21
CA HIS A 2 6.41 -7.27 -24.54
C HIS A 2 6.17 -8.28 -23.41
N ASP A 3 7.17 -8.47 -22.57
CA ASP A 3 7.08 -9.41 -21.46
C ASP A 3 6.86 -8.63 -20.15
N LEU A 4 5.64 -8.66 -19.63
CA LEU A 4 5.32 -7.96 -18.39
C LEU A 4 5.67 -8.78 -17.14
N VAL A 5 5.59 -10.12 -17.25
CA VAL A 5 5.74 -11.04 -16.11
C VAL A 5 7.20 -11.08 -15.65
N ASN A 6 8.16 -10.95 -16.55
CA ASN A 6 9.58 -10.90 -16.17
C ASN A 6 10.09 -9.49 -15.86
N ASN A 7 9.29 -8.44 -16.10
CA ASN A 7 9.68 -7.04 -15.89
C ASN A 7 9.04 -6.40 -14.65
N LEU A 8 7.96 -6.96 -14.12
CA LEU A 8 7.31 -6.51 -12.89
C LEU A 8 7.32 -7.62 -11.85
N SER A 9 7.87 -7.34 -10.67
CA SER A 9 7.74 -8.24 -9.52
C SER A 9 6.43 -7.94 -8.80
N LEU A 10 5.59 -8.96 -8.68
CA LEU A 10 4.27 -8.91 -8.07
C LEU A 10 4.32 -9.67 -6.76
N SER A 11 3.95 -9.04 -5.66
CA SER A 11 3.89 -9.68 -4.35
C SER A 11 2.55 -9.40 -3.66
N GLN A 12 1.88 -10.45 -3.21
CA GLN A 12 0.69 -10.34 -2.37
C GLN A 12 1.10 -9.91 -0.97
N SER A 13 1.21 -8.60 -0.78
CA SER A 13 1.66 -7.99 0.48
C SER A 13 0.62 -8.08 1.61
N LEU A 14 -0.67 -8.16 1.27
CA LEU A 14 -1.74 -8.45 2.22
C LEU A 14 -2.66 -9.50 1.60
N ASN A 15 -2.79 -10.65 2.26
CA ASN A 15 -3.75 -11.68 1.87
C ASN A 15 -5.18 -11.14 1.90
N PRO A 16 -6.05 -11.52 0.95
CA PRO A 16 -7.47 -11.17 0.99
C PRO A 16 -8.09 -11.56 2.34
N GLN A 17 -8.60 -10.59 3.07
CA GLN A 17 -9.20 -10.79 4.39
C GLN A 17 -10.15 -9.65 4.73
N THR A 18 -10.96 -9.85 5.76
CA THR A 18 -11.90 -8.82 6.24
C THR A 18 -11.17 -7.76 7.06
N ILE A 19 -11.33 -6.48 6.69
CA ILE A 19 -10.96 -5.35 7.54
C ILE A 19 -12.18 -4.87 8.31
N GLN A 20 -12.09 -4.84 9.64
CA GLN A 20 -13.19 -4.47 10.53
C GLN A 20 -12.68 -3.71 11.76
N ALA A 21 -11.97 -4.40 12.67
CA ALA A 21 -11.60 -3.81 13.97
C ALA A 21 -10.11 -3.43 14.08
N SER A 22 -9.23 -4.10 13.36
CA SER A 22 -7.78 -3.91 13.45
C SER A 22 -7.23 -3.34 12.15
N ALA A 23 -6.18 -2.53 12.26
CA ALA A 23 -5.40 -2.11 11.11
C ALA A 23 -4.72 -3.31 10.44
N LEU A 24 -4.65 -3.26 9.12
CA LEU A 24 -3.98 -4.25 8.29
C LEU A 24 -2.93 -3.55 7.44
N ASP A 25 -1.75 -4.15 7.29
CA ASP A 25 -0.65 -3.56 6.55
C ASP A 25 0.04 -4.54 5.61
N THR A 26 0.83 -4.00 4.67
CA THR A 26 1.58 -4.74 3.66
C THR A 26 2.76 -5.54 4.19
N GLY A 27 3.08 -5.45 5.49
CA GLY A 27 4.39 -5.74 6.03
C GLY A 27 5.47 -4.83 5.45
N ASN A 28 6.73 -5.26 5.60
CA ASN A 28 7.90 -4.51 5.15
C ASN A 28 8.19 -4.80 3.67
N VAL A 29 7.77 -3.91 2.77
CA VAL A 29 8.09 -4.03 1.35
C VAL A 29 9.51 -3.48 1.10
N ASP A 30 10.47 -4.38 0.89
CA ASP A 30 11.85 -4.01 0.56
C ASP A 30 11.98 -3.57 -0.90
N CYS A 31 12.36 -2.31 -1.13
CA CYS A 31 12.55 -1.72 -2.46
C CYS A 31 13.98 -1.88 -2.98
N GLN A 32 14.88 -2.56 -2.25
CA GLN A 32 16.24 -2.77 -2.72
C GLN A 32 16.25 -3.41 -4.12
N GLY A 33 17.00 -2.79 -5.03
CA GLY A 33 17.13 -3.26 -6.42
C GLY A 33 15.97 -2.88 -7.33
N ALA A 34 14.87 -2.30 -6.83
CA ALA A 34 13.76 -1.79 -7.62
C ALA A 34 13.84 -0.26 -7.78
N GLY A 35 13.71 0.22 -9.02
CA GLY A 35 13.69 1.65 -9.31
C GLY A 35 12.30 2.31 -9.16
N MET A 36 11.26 1.51 -8.95
CA MET A 36 9.89 1.99 -8.72
C MET A 36 9.08 0.98 -7.92
N LEU A 37 8.16 1.48 -7.10
CA LEU A 37 7.17 0.68 -6.37
C LEU A 37 5.78 1.29 -6.56
N ALA A 38 4.77 0.45 -6.74
CA ALA A 38 3.37 0.81 -6.55
C ALA A 38 2.71 -0.17 -5.58
N VAL A 39 1.83 0.33 -4.72
CA VAL A 39 0.99 -0.51 -3.87
C VAL A 39 -0.45 -0.36 -4.34
N VAL A 40 -1.07 -1.49 -4.68
CA VAL A 40 -2.46 -1.59 -5.13
C VAL A 40 -3.29 -2.12 -3.97
N LEU A 41 -4.25 -1.33 -3.51
CA LEU A 41 -5.28 -1.75 -2.56
C LEU A 41 -6.50 -2.19 -3.35
N LEU A 42 -6.92 -3.44 -3.16
CA LEU A 42 -8.13 -4.01 -3.72
C LEU A 42 -9.18 -4.03 -2.62
N VAL A 43 -10.16 -3.13 -2.72
CA VAL A 43 -11.23 -3.00 -1.73
C VAL A 43 -12.49 -3.59 -2.33
N GLY A 44 -13.08 -4.58 -1.66
CA GLY A 44 -14.37 -5.13 -2.04
C GLY A 44 -15.53 -4.32 -1.48
N ASN A 45 -16.71 -4.95 -1.38
CA ASN A 45 -17.89 -4.32 -0.81
C ASN A 45 -17.70 -4.15 0.71
N ILE A 46 -17.79 -2.92 1.21
CA ILE A 46 -17.85 -2.70 2.65
C ILE A 46 -19.33 -2.68 3.05
N VAL A 47 -19.71 -3.55 3.99
CA VAL A 47 -21.12 -3.76 4.35
C VAL A 47 -21.68 -2.56 5.12
N ASP A 48 -20.85 -1.91 5.93
CA ASP A 48 -21.24 -0.72 6.69
C ASP A 48 -21.47 0.49 5.77
N THR A 49 -22.37 1.38 6.17
CA THR A 49 -22.55 2.67 5.48
C THR A 49 -21.33 3.53 5.73
N LEU A 50 -20.55 3.80 4.67
CA LEU A 50 -19.33 4.58 4.77
C LEU A 50 -19.64 6.09 4.84
N ASP A 51 -19.00 6.76 5.80
CA ASP A 51 -19.08 8.20 6.02
C ASP A 51 -17.82 8.71 6.75
N ALA A 52 -17.84 9.98 7.19
CA ALA A 52 -16.71 10.57 7.91
C ALA A 52 -16.39 9.90 9.26
N THR A 53 -17.32 9.13 9.84
CA THR A 53 -17.18 8.40 11.12
C THR A 53 -17.01 6.89 10.96
N HIS A 54 -17.43 6.32 9.84
CA HIS A 54 -17.30 4.91 9.46
C HIS A 54 -16.49 4.81 8.17
N ARG A 55 -15.19 4.55 8.28
CA ARG A 55 -14.27 4.62 7.13
C ARG A 55 -13.07 3.72 7.27
N ILE A 56 -12.26 3.64 6.22
CA ILE A 56 -10.93 3.03 6.24
C ILE A 56 -9.91 4.08 5.82
N ASP A 57 -8.98 4.40 6.71
CA ASP A 57 -7.90 5.36 6.48
C ASP A 57 -6.63 4.64 6.04
N CYS A 58 -6.12 4.98 4.85
CA CYS A 58 -4.95 4.37 4.23
C CYS A 58 -3.76 5.31 4.32
N LYS A 59 -2.70 4.86 5.00
CA LYS A 59 -1.47 5.59 5.25
C LYS A 59 -0.29 4.89 4.57
N ILE A 60 0.63 5.67 4.01
CA ILE A 60 1.92 5.18 3.53
C ILE A 60 3.07 5.69 4.40
N GLU A 61 3.98 4.78 4.73
CA GLU A 61 5.17 5.05 5.54
C GLU A 61 6.39 4.43 4.87
N HIS A 62 7.56 5.00 5.15
CA HIS A 62 8.83 4.48 4.66
C HIS A 62 9.92 4.52 5.72
N ALA A 63 10.95 3.70 5.57
CA ALA A 63 12.07 3.62 6.51
C ALA A 63 13.38 3.30 5.77
N ASP A 64 14.49 3.82 6.29
CA ASP A 64 15.83 3.34 5.93
C ASP A 64 16.09 1.95 6.52
N ASP A 65 17.16 1.31 6.06
CA ASP A 65 17.72 0.14 6.72
C ASP A 65 18.32 0.51 8.08
N ASN A 66 18.12 -0.34 9.08
CA ASN A 66 18.71 -0.17 10.41
C ASN A 66 20.17 -0.68 10.52
N GLY A 67 20.78 -1.07 9.41
CA GLY A 67 22.11 -1.65 9.32
C GLY A 67 22.14 -3.19 9.38
N SER A 68 21.00 -3.85 9.62
CA SER A 68 20.88 -5.31 9.72
C SER A 68 20.08 -5.94 8.58
N GLY A 69 19.72 -5.19 7.53
CA GLY A 69 18.83 -5.68 6.48
C GLY A 69 17.34 -5.62 6.84
N ALA A 70 16.98 -4.82 7.86
CA ALA A 70 15.62 -4.67 8.36
C ALA A 70 15.27 -3.16 8.47
N PRO A 71 13.98 -2.79 8.46
CA PRO A 71 13.60 -1.39 8.57
C PRO A 71 14.00 -0.78 9.92
N GLY A 72 14.44 0.46 9.87
CA GLY A 72 14.55 1.36 11.02
C GLY A 72 13.19 1.93 11.42
N SER A 73 13.19 3.17 11.92
CA SER A 73 11.95 3.86 12.27
C SER A 73 11.20 4.28 11.01
N TYR A 74 9.91 3.97 10.96
CA TYR A 74 9.02 4.41 9.89
C TYR A 74 8.65 5.88 10.06
N ALA A 75 8.84 6.65 8.98
CA ALA A 75 8.34 8.00 8.85
C ALA A 75 7.16 8.01 7.86
N ALA A 76 6.23 8.92 8.08
CA ALA A 76 5.15 9.14 7.14
C ALA A 76 5.68 9.75 5.83
N CYS A 77 5.23 9.23 4.69
CA CYS A 77 5.59 9.82 3.39
C CYS A 77 4.97 11.20 3.21
N THR A 78 5.66 12.03 2.44
CA THR A 78 5.18 13.35 1.98
C THR A 78 4.76 13.29 0.51
N ASP A 79 4.21 14.39 -0.02
CA ASP A 79 3.85 14.51 -1.43
C ASP A 79 5.04 14.30 -2.39
N ASP A 80 6.26 14.60 -1.92
CA ASP A 80 7.46 14.39 -2.71
C ASP A 80 7.83 12.90 -2.83
N ASP A 81 7.38 12.07 -1.90
CA ASP A 81 7.70 10.64 -1.87
C ASP A 81 6.74 9.78 -2.69
N VAL A 82 5.59 10.33 -3.10
CA VAL A 82 4.50 9.57 -3.69
C VAL A 82 4.08 10.09 -5.07
N LEU A 83 3.30 9.28 -5.77
CA LEU A 83 2.68 9.59 -7.05
C LEU A 83 1.18 9.30 -6.96
N ASN A 84 0.40 9.97 -7.82
CA ASN A 84 -1.05 9.86 -7.97
C ASN A 84 -1.89 10.40 -6.80
N PHE A 85 -1.26 10.89 -5.73
CA PHE A 85 -1.89 11.55 -4.60
C PHE A 85 -1.12 12.83 -4.23
N ALA A 86 -1.80 13.77 -3.59
CA ALA A 86 -1.25 15.04 -3.11
C ALA A 86 -1.99 15.48 -1.84
N ASN A 87 -1.42 16.43 -1.10
CA ASN A 87 -1.91 16.92 0.19
C ASN A 87 -1.92 15.81 1.27
N LEU A 88 -0.92 14.94 1.27
CA LEU A 88 -0.77 13.93 2.31
C LEU A 88 -0.59 14.61 3.68
N SER A 89 -1.41 14.19 4.65
CA SER A 89 -1.27 14.62 6.03
C SER A 89 -0.80 13.44 6.86
N ALA A 90 0.43 13.52 7.38
CA ALA A 90 1.07 12.41 8.10
C ALA A 90 0.97 11.08 7.31
N GLY A 91 1.19 11.12 5.99
CA GLY A 91 1.20 9.93 5.13
C GLY A 91 -0.17 9.37 4.78
N LEU A 92 -1.26 9.92 5.34
CA LEU A 92 -2.62 9.58 4.95
C LEU A 92 -2.87 10.08 3.52
N PHE A 93 -3.12 9.15 2.59
CA PHE A 93 -3.32 9.48 1.18
C PHE A 93 -4.76 9.19 0.71
N LEU A 94 -5.50 8.35 1.43
CA LEU A 94 -6.86 7.96 1.05
C LEU A 94 -7.69 7.62 2.28
N SER A 95 -8.90 8.17 2.34
CA SER A 95 -9.96 7.70 3.23
C SER A 95 -11.10 7.13 2.40
N ILE A 96 -11.44 5.86 2.65
CA ILE A 96 -12.58 5.16 2.05
C ILE A 96 -13.79 5.42 2.95
N ASP A 97 -14.50 6.50 2.67
CA ASP A 97 -15.54 7.14 3.49
C ASP A 97 -16.85 7.34 2.73
N ALA A 98 -17.01 6.65 1.59
CA ALA A 98 -18.21 6.71 0.77
C ALA A 98 -18.31 5.45 -0.12
N ALA A 99 -19.53 5.08 -0.50
CA ALA A 99 -19.81 4.00 -1.45
C ALA A 99 -19.20 4.22 -2.86
N GLY A 100 -18.72 5.43 -3.14
CA GLY A 100 -17.95 5.71 -4.36
C GLY A 100 -16.49 5.28 -4.28
N LYS A 101 -16.01 4.81 -3.13
CA LYS A 101 -14.61 4.48 -2.86
C LYS A 101 -14.39 3.03 -2.44
N ASP A 102 -15.44 2.28 -2.09
CA ASP A 102 -15.37 0.82 -1.98
C ASP A 102 -15.60 0.15 -3.35
N GLN A 103 -15.52 -1.18 -3.40
CA GLN A 103 -15.59 -1.98 -4.64
C GLN A 103 -14.66 -1.48 -5.76
N LYS A 104 -13.52 -0.91 -5.39
CA LYS A 104 -12.56 -0.25 -6.29
C LYS A 104 -11.14 -0.64 -5.95
N ARG A 105 -10.27 -0.49 -6.96
CA ARG A 105 -8.83 -0.48 -6.75
C ARG A 105 -8.36 0.94 -6.46
N HIS A 106 -7.44 1.08 -5.51
CA HIS A 106 -6.70 2.31 -5.27
C HIS A 106 -5.22 2.03 -5.43
N VAL A 107 -4.48 2.90 -6.10
CA VAL A 107 -3.07 2.66 -6.44
C VAL A 107 -2.23 3.85 -6.03
N ILE A 108 -1.33 3.65 -5.08
CA ILE A 108 -0.32 4.65 -4.72
C ILE A 108 1.03 4.26 -5.31
N GLY A 109 1.65 5.20 -6.03
CA GLY A 109 3.02 5.04 -6.49
C GLY A 109 3.98 5.60 -5.44
N TYR A 110 5.12 4.95 -5.25
CA TYR A 110 6.19 5.40 -4.39
C TYR A 110 7.43 5.74 -5.24
N ARG A 111 7.92 6.96 -5.05
CA ARG A 111 9.14 7.48 -5.69
C ARG A 111 10.17 7.99 -4.66
N GLY A 112 9.88 7.83 -3.37
CA GLY A 112 10.81 8.19 -2.30
C GLY A 112 12.10 7.35 -2.34
N GLY A 113 13.15 7.84 -1.68
CA GLY A 113 14.48 7.21 -1.70
C GLY A 113 14.73 6.16 -0.62
N LYS A 114 13.77 5.92 0.29
CA LYS A 114 13.93 4.98 1.41
C LYS A 114 13.73 3.53 0.96
N ARG A 115 14.45 2.61 1.63
CA ARG A 115 14.51 1.18 1.27
C ARG A 115 13.20 0.46 1.55
N PHE A 116 12.60 0.66 2.72
CA PHE A 116 11.41 -0.09 3.11
C PHE A 116 10.17 0.79 3.03
N VAL A 117 9.10 0.26 2.45
CA VAL A 117 7.79 0.93 2.36
C VAL A 117 6.74 0.05 3.01
N LYS A 118 5.76 0.68 3.65
CA LYS A 118 4.62 0.02 4.27
C LYS A 118 3.37 0.84 4.02
N VAL A 119 2.30 0.17 3.61
CA VAL A 119 0.97 0.77 3.52
C VAL A 119 0.08 0.11 4.56
N THR A 120 -0.59 0.94 5.36
CA THR A 120 -1.47 0.51 6.46
C THR A 120 -2.88 1.02 6.19
N ALA A 121 -3.87 0.13 6.20
CA ALA A 121 -5.28 0.45 6.18
C ALA A 121 -5.86 0.28 7.59
N THR A 122 -6.36 1.37 8.17
CA THR A 122 -6.90 1.41 9.53
C THR A 122 -8.41 1.63 9.47
N PRO A 123 -9.23 0.67 9.95
CA PRO A 123 -10.67 0.90 10.02
C PRO A 123 -11.01 1.88 11.14
N VAL A 124 -12.06 2.66 10.92
CA VAL A 124 -12.61 3.61 11.88
C VAL A 124 -14.07 3.23 12.08
N SER A 125 -14.38 2.71 13.27
CA SER A 125 -15.73 2.38 13.75
C SER A 125 -16.55 1.42 12.87
N LEU A 126 -15.93 0.58 12.03
CA LEU A 126 -16.67 -0.41 11.24
C LEU A 126 -17.24 -1.52 12.13
N THR A 127 -18.51 -1.87 11.92
CA THR A 127 -19.16 -2.95 12.68
C THR A 127 -19.01 -4.29 11.99
N THR A 128 -19.15 -4.33 10.66
CA THR A 128 -19.08 -5.58 9.88
C THR A 128 -17.81 -5.66 9.04
N GLY A 129 -17.41 -4.54 8.44
CA GLY A 129 -16.26 -4.45 7.57
C GLY A 129 -16.53 -4.95 6.16
N GLY A 130 -15.44 -5.35 5.49
CA GLY A 130 -15.49 -5.95 4.16
C GLY A 130 -14.11 -6.46 3.73
N PRO A 131 -14.02 -7.12 2.57
CA PRO A 131 -12.76 -7.72 2.14
C PRO A 131 -11.81 -6.66 1.58
N ILE A 132 -10.53 -6.77 1.95
CA ILE A 132 -9.42 -5.99 1.42
C ILE A 132 -8.24 -6.91 1.10
N ALA A 133 -7.49 -6.58 0.06
CA ALA A 133 -6.20 -7.18 -0.27
C ALA A 133 -5.24 -6.10 -0.74
N MET A 134 -3.93 -6.36 -0.66
CA MET A 134 -2.91 -5.42 -1.16
C MET A 134 -1.84 -6.16 -1.95
N LEU A 135 -1.47 -5.59 -3.10
CA LEU A 135 -0.36 -6.06 -3.92
C LEU A 135 0.73 -4.99 -3.98
N ALA A 136 1.96 -5.39 -3.72
CA ALA A 136 3.15 -4.61 -4.02
C ALA A 136 3.66 -4.97 -5.41
N ILE A 137 3.84 -3.95 -6.25
CA ILE A 137 4.32 -4.08 -7.63
C ILE A 137 5.62 -3.32 -7.74
N LYS A 138 6.72 -4.04 -7.96
CA LYS A 138 8.06 -3.46 -8.16
C LYS A 138 8.43 -3.51 -9.63
N GLY A 139 8.99 -2.42 -10.13
CA GLY A 139 9.47 -2.31 -11.52
C GLY A 139 10.89 -1.76 -11.59
N ASN A 140 11.43 -1.70 -12.81
CA ASN A 140 12.81 -1.27 -13.07
C ASN A 140 13.83 -2.00 -12.18
N LEU A 141 13.80 -3.34 -12.24
CA LEU A 141 14.65 -4.20 -11.42
C LEU A 141 16.08 -4.16 -11.99
N SER A 142 17.00 -3.62 -11.20
CA SER A 142 18.36 -3.27 -11.65
C SER A 142 19.34 -4.45 -11.67
N GLN A 143 18.96 -5.63 -11.17
CA GLN A 143 19.91 -6.73 -10.92
C GLN A 143 19.42 -8.13 -11.33
N VAL A 144 18.11 -8.37 -11.40
CA VAL A 144 17.54 -9.71 -11.70
C VAL A 144 16.15 -9.55 -12.34
N PRO A 145 15.75 -10.38 -13.31
CA PRO A 145 14.35 -10.45 -13.76
C PRO A 145 13.39 -10.69 -12.60
N ALA A 146 12.14 -10.25 -12.75
CA ALA A 146 11.11 -10.51 -11.75
C ALA A 146 10.87 -12.01 -11.59
N SER A 147 10.90 -12.50 -10.34
CA SER A 147 10.53 -13.88 -10.00
C SER A 147 9.12 -13.90 -9.44
N ASN A 148 8.15 -14.30 -10.26
CA ASN A 148 6.71 -14.32 -9.93
C ASN A 148 6.16 -15.75 -9.78
N ILE A 149 6.98 -16.68 -9.27
CA ILE A 149 6.67 -18.11 -9.12
C ILE A 149 5.89 -18.40 -7.84
#